data_AF-A0A382ZI31-F1
#
_entry.id   AF-A0A382ZI31-F1
#
_cell.length_a   1.000
_cell.length_b   1.000
_cell.length_c   1.000
_cell.angle_alpha   90.00
_cell.angle_beta   90.00
_cell.angle_gamma   90.00
#
_symmetry.space_group_name_H-M   'P 1'
#
loop_
_entity.id
_entity.type
_entity.pdbx_description
1 polymer ?
#
loop_
_entity_poly.entity_id
_entity_poly.type
_entity_poly.pdbx_seq_one_letter_code
_entity_poly.pdbx_strand_id
1 'polypeptide(L)'
;SINGSHVEFVSGIENPIGIKIGPSVNSDELIDIIKKINPKNEKGKIILIARLGVKNIENILPGLINKIKALSLNVLWICDPMHGNTFKNDQGIKTRHFNTILKELELYMNIHKSSNSFPGGIHIEFTSENVTECLGGFQNIDDNTLMNRYETACDPRLNNQQSLELIFKLNDLMNKGNYDI
;
A
#
# COMPACT_ATOMS: atom_id res chain seq x y z
N SER A 1 -2.39 -2.86 18.19
CA SER A 1 -3.61 -3.43 18.76
C SER A 1 -4.43 -2.31 19.39
N ILE A 2 -5.73 -2.54 19.59
CA ILE A 2 -6.68 -1.56 20.14
C ILE A 2 -6.26 -0.99 21.52
N ASN A 3 -5.64 -1.83 22.35
CA ASN A 3 -5.12 -1.47 23.68
C ASN A 3 -3.62 -1.11 23.68
N GLY A 4 -3.03 -0.92 22.49
CA GLY A 4 -1.62 -0.58 22.36
C GLY A 4 -1.36 0.92 22.53
N SER A 5 -0.16 1.26 23.00
CA SER A 5 0.29 2.64 23.22
C SER A 5 0.17 3.54 21.98
N HIS A 6 0.45 3.01 20.80
CA HIS A 6 0.34 3.76 19.55
C HIS A 6 -1.10 4.19 19.25
N VAL A 7 -2.08 3.29 19.44
CA VAL A 7 -3.50 3.61 19.22
C VAL A 7 -3.98 4.61 20.27
N GLU A 8 -3.56 4.45 21.52
CA GLU A 8 -3.86 5.42 22.59
C GLU A 8 -3.35 6.82 22.23
N PHE A 9 -2.06 6.92 21.90
CA PHE A 9 -1.43 8.18 21.54
C PHE A 9 -2.14 8.88 20.37
N VAL A 10 -2.37 8.18 19.26
CA VAL A 10 -2.97 8.80 18.07
C VAL A 10 -4.48 9.08 18.22
N SER A 11 -5.14 8.48 19.21
CA SER A 11 -6.56 8.78 19.49
C SER A 11 -6.77 10.15 20.13
N GLY A 12 -5.73 10.72 20.74
CA GLY A 12 -5.78 12.02 21.41
C GLY A 12 -5.31 13.22 20.56
N ILE A 13 -4.83 12.99 19.33
CA ILE A 13 -4.29 14.07 18.47
C ILE A 13 -5.25 14.40 17.32
N GLU A 14 -5.21 15.64 16.84
CA GLU A 14 -6.12 16.11 15.78
C GLU A 14 -5.68 15.71 14.36
N ASN A 15 -4.38 15.43 14.15
CA ASN A 15 -3.82 15.07 12.85
C ASN A 15 -4.57 13.92 12.14
N PRO A 16 -4.64 13.90 10.80
CA PRO A 16 -5.05 12.71 10.05
C PRO A 16 -4.14 11.52 10.38
N ILE A 17 -4.74 10.34 10.55
CA ILE A 17 -4.04 9.15 11.02
C ILE A 17 -4.01 8.08 9.92
N GLY A 18 -2.80 7.69 9.53
CA GLY A 18 -2.55 6.53 8.68
C GLY A 18 -2.48 5.24 9.48
N ILE A 19 -3.23 4.22 9.06
CA ILE A 19 -3.24 2.88 9.67
C ILE A 19 -2.83 1.87 8.61
N LYS A 20 -1.68 1.23 8.81
CA LYS A 20 -1.18 0.18 7.91
C LYS A 20 -1.96 -1.12 8.13
N ILE A 21 -2.48 -1.69 7.05
CA ILE A 21 -3.26 -2.93 7.05
C ILE A 21 -2.46 -4.01 6.33
N GLY A 22 -2.00 -5.02 7.09
CA GLY A 22 -1.31 -6.19 6.56
C GLY A 22 -2.25 -7.39 6.33
N PRO A 23 -1.73 -8.49 5.76
CA PRO A 23 -2.51 -9.68 5.42
C PRO A 23 -3.07 -10.43 6.65
N SER A 24 -2.52 -10.18 7.84
CA SER A 24 -3.00 -10.76 9.11
C SER A 24 -4.04 -9.89 9.83
N VAL A 25 -4.65 -8.94 9.14
CA VAL A 25 -5.62 -8.01 9.74
C VAL A 25 -6.82 -8.75 10.33
N ASN A 26 -7.11 -8.46 11.59
CA ASN A 26 -8.40 -8.79 12.17
C ASN A 26 -9.38 -7.66 11.85
N SER A 27 -10.41 -7.98 11.05
CA SER A 27 -11.36 -6.98 10.59
C SER A 27 -12.19 -6.38 11.73
N ASP A 28 -12.54 -7.12 12.79
CA ASP A 28 -13.28 -6.58 13.95
C ASP A 28 -12.42 -5.62 14.76
N GLU A 29 -11.19 -6.02 15.07
CA GLU A 29 -10.25 -5.15 15.80
C GLU A 29 -9.96 -3.85 15.02
N LEU A 30 -9.85 -3.93 13.68
CA LEU A 30 -9.68 -2.74 12.84
C LEU A 30 -10.85 -1.76 13.00
N ILE A 31 -12.09 -2.25 13.04
CA ILE A 31 -13.27 -1.40 13.26
C ILE A 31 -13.20 -0.70 14.62
N ASP A 32 -12.82 -1.43 15.67
CA ASP A 32 -12.69 -0.85 17.01
C ASP A 32 -11.60 0.22 17.05
N ILE A 33 -10.47 -0.01 16.37
CA ILE A 33 -9.38 0.97 16.24
C ILE A 33 -9.87 2.22 15.50
N ILE A 34 -10.60 2.07 14.39
CA ILE A 34 -11.16 3.20 13.63
C ILE A 34 -12.09 4.01 14.51
N LYS A 35 -13.00 3.37 15.25
CA LYS A 35 -13.95 4.06 16.14
C LYS A 35 -13.27 4.75 17.31
N LYS A 36 -12.18 4.17 17.84
CA LYS A 36 -11.40 4.79 18.91
C LYS A 36 -10.66 6.05 18.44
N ILE A 37 -10.07 6.01 17.24
CA ILE A 37 -9.29 7.13 16.69
C ILE A 37 -10.19 8.21 16.06
N ASN A 38 -11.34 7.83 15.51
CA ASN A 38 -12.28 8.72 14.85
C ASN A 38 -13.71 8.56 15.41
N PRO A 39 -13.95 8.92 16.69
CA PRO A 39 -15.22 8.70 17.35
C PRO A 39 -16.38 9.51 16.74
N LYS A 40 -16.07 10.64 16.09
CA LYS A 40 -17.03 11.50 15.41
C LYS A 40 -17.23 11.15 13.92
N ASN A 41 -16.56 10.09 13.44
CA ASN A 41 -16.60 9.65 12.05
C ASN A 41 -16.29 10.78 11.04
N GLU A 42 -15.31 11.62 11.35
CA GLU A 42 -14.91 12.76 10.53
C GLU A 42 -14.28 12.29 9.21
N LYS A 43 -14.70 12.90 8.10
CA LYS A 43 -14.12 12.63 6.77
C LYS A 43 -12.68 13.14 6.71
N GLY A 44 -11.76 12.29 6.24
CA GLY A 44 -10.34 12.62 6.12
C GLY A 44 -9.51 12.36 7.37
N LYS A 45 -10.12 11.99 8.50
CA LYS A 45 -9.40 11.68 9.75
C LYS A 45 -8.63 10.36 9.67
N ILE A 46 -9.20 9.34 9.01
CA ILE A 46 -8.60 8.00 8.92
C ILE A 46 -8.17 7.72 7.49
N ILE A 47 -6.91 7.28 7.35
CA ILE A 47 -6.33 6.80 6.11
C ILE A 47 -5.94 5.34 6.31
N LEU A 48 -6.59 4.42 5.60
CA LEU A 48 -6.28 3.00 5.61
C LEU A 48 -5.29 2.67 4.50
N ILE A 49 -4.09 2.25 4.89
CA ILE A 49 -2.98 1.98 3.98
C ILE A 49 -2.83 0.45 3.81
N ALA A 50 -3.41 -0.08 2.75
CA ALA A 50 -3.41 -1.51 2.43
C ALA A 50 -2.05 -1.95 1.89
N ARG A 51 -1.36 -2.85 2.60
CA ARG A 51 -0.06 -3.46 2.23
C ARG A 51 -0.16 -4.98 2.28
N LEU A 52 -1.04 -5.53 1.45
CA LEU A 52 -1.51 -6.91 1.57
C LEU A 52 -0.60 -7.90 0.82
N GLY A 53 0.12 -7.43 -0.19
CA GLY A 53 0.88 -8.26 -1.10
C GLY A 53 -0.01 -8.78 -2.23
N VAL A 54 0.59 -8.92 -3.41
CA VAL A 54 -0.10 -9.41 -4.63
C VAL A 54 -0.82 -10.75 -4.42
N LYS A 55 -0.30 -11.61 -3.51
CA LYS A 55 -0.86 -12.93 -3.23
C LYS A 55 -2.13 -12.90 -2.36
N ASN A 56 -2.35 -11.82 -1.59
CA ASN A 56 -3.42 -11.79 -0.58
C ASN A 56 -4.48 -10.73 -0.85
N ILE A 57 -4.18 -9.70 -1.64
CA ILE A 57 -5.05 -8.53 -1.81
C ILE A 57 -6.46 -8.89 -2.27
N GLU A 58 -6.61 -9.78 -3.25
CA GLU A 58 -7.92 -10.20 -3.78
C GLU A 58 -8.80 -10.91 -2.74
N ASN A 59 -8.17 -11.66 -1.82
CA ASN A 59 -8.90 -12.42 -0.81
C ASN A 59 -9.33 -11.57 0.39
N ILE A 60 -8.61 -10.48 0.66
CA ILE A 60 -8.75 -9.72 1.91
C ILE A 60 -9.46 -8.38 1.68
N LEU A 61 -9.01 -7.60 0.70
CA LEU A 61 -9.44 -6.21 0.54
C LEU A 61 -10.96 -6.07 0.27
N PRO A 62 -11.61 -6.88 -0.58
CA PRO A 62 -13.06 -6.74 -0.82
C PRO A 62 -13.89 -6.89 0.45
N GLY A 63 -13.54 -7.84 1.32
CA GLY A 63 -14.23 -8.07 2.60
C GLY A 63 -14.10 -6.87 3.54
N LEU A 64 -12.91 -6.26 3.63
CA LEU A 64 -12.68 -5.07 4.44
C LEU A 64 -13.46 -3.86 3.92
N ILE A 65 -13.44 -3.61 2.61
CA ILE A 65 -14.19 -2.53 1.99
C ILE A 65 -15.68 -2.67 2.30
N ASN A 66 -16.25 -3.86 2.09
CA ASN A 66 -17.67 -4.11 2.34
C ASN A 66 -18.04 -3.91 3.80
N LYS A 67 -17.20 -4.35 4.74
CA LYS A 67 -17.44 -4.17 6.18
C LYS A 67 -17.43 -2.70 6.59
N ILE A 68 -16.45 -1.93 6.11
CA ILE A 68 -16.34 -0.49 6.37
C ILE A 68 -17.53 0.28 5.78
N LYS A 69 -17.94 -0.07 4.55
CA LYS A 69 -19.12 0.51 3.90
C LYS A 69 -20.40 0.19 4.66
N ALA A 70 -20.59 -1.06 5.09
CA ALA A 70 -21.78 -1.47 5.85
C ALA A 70 -21.93 -0.69 7.17
N LEU A 71 -20.81 -0.28 7.77
CA LEU A 71 -20.77 0.52 9.00
C LEU A 71 -20.75 2.03 8.74
N SER A 72 -20.79 2.48 7.48
CA SER A 72 -20.73 3.89 7.08
C SER A 72 -19.54 4.66 7.68
N LEU A 73 -18.39 4.00 7.81
CA LEU A 73 -17.18 4.62 8.36
C LEU A 73 -16.44 5.43 7.27
N ASN A 74 -16.14 6.68 7.60
CA ASN A 74 -15.42 7.59 6.72
C ASN A 74 -13.91 7.32 6.79
N VAL A 75 -13.38 6.70 5.74
CA VAL A 75 -11.96 6.41 5.59
C VAL A 75 -11.48 6.74 4.18
N LEU A 76 -10.21 7.13 4.06
CA LEU A 76 -9.50 7.20 2.79
C LEU A 76 -8.72 5.91 2.58
N TRP A 77 -8.83 5.27 1.42
CA TRP A 77 -8.05 4.09 1.08
C TRP A 77 -6.77 4.49 0.34
N ILE A 78 -5.64 3.93 0.73
CA ILE A 78 -4.35 4.08 0.06
C ILE A 78 -3.73 2.70 -0.17
N CYS A 79 -3.14 2.48 -1.33
CA CYS A 79 -2.37 1.28 -1.62
C CYS A 79 -0.88 1.48 -1.28
N ASP A 80 -0.30 0.58 -0.48
CA ASP A 80 1.13 0.42 -0.29
C ASP A 80 1.57 -0.91 -0.91
N PRO A 81 1.89 -0.91 -2.22
CA PRO A 81 2.27 -2.12 -2.93
C PRO A 81 3.72 -2.56 -2.64
N MET A 82 4.39 -1.98 -1.63
CA MET A 82 5.80 -2.21 -1.36
C MET A 82 5.99 -3.28 -0.28
N HIS A 83 5.42 -3.02 0.90
CA HIS A 83 5.74 -3.79 2.10
C HIS A 83 5.09 -5.19 2.14
N GLY A 84 4.06 -5.43 1.32
CA GLY A 84 3.46 -6.75 1.15
C GLY A 84 4.21 -7.65 0.15
N ASN A 85 5.10 -7.08 -0.66
CA ASN A 85 5.80 -7.78 -1.75
C ASN A 85 7.31 -7.92 -1.52
N THR A 86 7.77 -7.71 -0.28
CA THR A 86 9.18 -7.88 0.07
C THR A 86 9.49 -9.36 0.26
N PHE A 87 10.59 -9.82 -0.33
CA PHE A 87 11.12 -11.16 -0.12
C PHE A 87 12.65 -11.11 0.00
N LYS A 88 13.26 -12.23 0.39
CA LYS A 88 14.71 -12.40 0.35
C LYS A 88 15.07 -13.29 -0.82
N ASN A 89 16.04 -12.89 -1.64
CA ASN A 89 16.56 -13.74 -2.71
C ASN A 89 17.45 -14.87 -2.14
N ASP A 90 18.02 -15.69 -3.01
CA ASP A 90 18.86 -16.84 -2.62
C ASP A 90 20.12 -16.43 -1.85
N GLN A 91 20.57 -15.18 -1.99
CA GLN A 91 21.69 -14.60 -1.25
C GLN A 91 21.26 -13.97 0.09
N GLY A 92 19.98 -14.05 0.45
CA GLY A 92 19.41 -13.48 1.68
C GLY A 92 19.18 -11.97 1.63
N ILE A 93 19.38 -11.33 0.48
CA ILE A 93 19.20 -9.89 0.27
C ILE A 93 17.72 -9.59 0.12
N LYS A 94 17.22 -8.61 0.87
CA LYS A 94 15.84 -8.14 0.73
C LYS A 94 15.68 -7.45 -0.63
N THR A 95 14.68 -7.84 -1.40
CA THR A 95 14.30 -7.12 -2.61
C THR A 95 12.80 -7.22 -2.84
N ARG A 96 12.33 -6.55 -3.90
CA ARG A 96 10.95 -6.54 -4.38
C ARG A 96 10.99 -6.64 -5.89
N HIS A 97 10.05 -7.35 -6.49
CA HIS A 97 9.89 -7.35 -7.95
C HIS A 97 8.95 -6.23 -8.36
N PHE A 98 9.40 -5.37 -9.28
CA PHE A 98 8.60 -4.30 -9.86
C PHE A 98 7.24 -4.80 -10.36
N ASN A 99 7.20 -5.95 -11.04
CA ASN A 99 5.96 -6.54 -11.55
C ASN A 99 4.97 -6.90 -10.45
N THR A 100 5.44 -7.33 -9.28
CA THR A 100 4.55 -7.64 -8.14
C THR A 100 3.97 -6.37 -7.51
N ILE A 101 4.77 -5.31 -7.43
CA ILE A 101 4.35 -3.97 -6.98
C ILE A 101 3.24 -3.44 -7.90
N LEU A 102 3.51 -3.43 -9.22
CA LEU A 102 2.55 -2.99 -10.22
C LEU A 102 1.28 -3.86 -10.18
N LYS A 103 1.42 -5.18 -10.02
CA LYS A 103 0.28 -6.08 -9.99
C LYS A 103 -0.64 -5.86 -8.79
N GLU A 104 -0.08 -5.64 -7.59
CA GLU A 104 -0.90 -5.30 -6.42
C GLU A 104 -1.68 -3.99 -6.64
N LEU A 105 -1.06 -2.99 -7.29
CA LEU A 105 -1.72 -1.74 -7.63
C LEU A 105 -2.86 -1.93 -8.65
N GLU A 106 -2.67 -2.75 -9.69
CA GLU A 106 -3.75 -3.11 -10.63
C GLU A 106 -4.93 -3.77 -9.91
N LEU A 107 -4.64 -4.75 -9.05
CA LEU A 107 -5.66 -5.48 -8.29
C LEU A 107 -6.40 -4.54 -7.34
N TYR A 108 -5.68 -3.67 -6.63
CA TYR A 108 -6.25 -2.65 -5.77
C TYR A 108 -7.28 -1.77 -6.49
N MET A 109 -6.91 -1.22 -7.66
CA MET A 109 -7.81 -0.40 -8.48
C MET A 109 -9.04 -1.18 -8.93
N ASN A 110 -8.84 -2.41 -9.44
CA ASN A 110 -9.93 -3.26 -9.92
C ASN A 110 -10.91 -3.66 -8.81
N ILE A 111 -10.39 -3.97 -7.61
CA ILE A 111 -11.19 -4.30 -6.42
C ILE A 111 -12.02 -3.09 -5.99
N HIS A 112 -11.43 -1.89 -5.98
CA HIS A 112 -12.18 -0.68 -5.65
C HIS A 112 -13.33 -0.43 -6.63
N LYS A 113 -13.07 -0.61 -7.94
CA LYS A 113 -14.07 -0.51 -9.01
C LYS A 113 -15.21 -1.51 -8.79
N SER A 114 -14.90 -2.79 -8.62
CA SER A 114 -15.91 -3.85 -8.46
C SER A 114 -16.68 -3.73 -7.13
N SER A 115 -16.05 -3.19 -6.09
CA SER A 115 -16.67 -2.96 -4.78
C SER A 115 -17.42 -1.62 -4.69
N ASN A 116 -17.51 -0.87 -5.79
CA ASN A 116 -18.09 0.48 -5.86
C ASN A 116 -17.57 1.37 -4.72
N SER A 117 -16.26 1.54 -4.67
CA SER A 117 -15.51 2.31 -3.66
C SER A 117 -14.37 3.07 -4.32
N PHE A 118 -13.79 4.04 -3.60
CA PHE A 118 -12.83 4.96 -4.18
C PHE A 118 -11.38 4.59 -3.82
N PRO A 119 -10.49 4.37 -4.82
CA PRO A 119 -9.06 4.20 -4.59
C PRO A 119 -8.40 5.56 -4.36
N GLY A 120 -8.10 5.90 -3.10
CA GLY A 120 -7.74 7.26 -2.70
C GLY A 120 -6.29 7.68 -2.97
N GLY A 121 -5.41 6.76 -3.37
CA GLY A 121 -4.02 7.07 -3.69
C GLY A 121 -3.05 5.92 -3.42
N ILE A 122 -1.75 6.25 -3.47
CA ILE A 122 -0.64 5.30 -3.30
C ILE A 122 0.39 5.79 -2.28
N HIS A 123 1.09 4.86 -1.65
CA HIS A 123 2.19 5.09 -0.71
C HIS A 123 3.36 4.20 -1.13
N ILE A 124 4.43 4.80 -1.64
CA ILE A 124 5.58 4.08 -2.22
C ILE A 124 6.89 4.53 -1.58
N GLU A 125 7.88 3.65 -1.61
CA GLU A 125 9.25 3.94 -1.19
C GLU A 125 10.12 4.09 -2.42
N PHE A 126 10.67 5.28 -2.65
CA PHE A 126 11.49 5.56 -3.81
C PHE A 126 12.66 6.47 -3.48
N THR A 127 13.61 6.55 -4.41
CA THR A 127 14.70 7.54 -4.42
C THR A 127 14.95 8.03 -5.85
N SER A 128 15.41 9.27 -5.98
CA SER A 128 15.85 9.84 -7.26
C SER A 128 17.18 9.25 -7.74
N GLU A 129 17.89 8.53 -6.88
CA GLU A 129 19.15 7.89 -7.21
C GLU A 129 18.95 6.69 -8.15
N ASN A 130 19.96 6.42 -8.98
CA ASN A 130 19.98 5.27 -9.87
C ASN A 130 20.46 4.00 -9.13
N VAL A 131 19.76 3.64 -8.07
CA VAL A 131 20.03 2.45 -7.24
C VAL A 131 19.51 1.16 -7.87
N THR A 132 20.02 0.02 -7.41
CA THR A 132 19.64 -1.32 -7.88
C THR A 132 18.98 -2.13 -6.76
N GLU A 133 17.95 -1.58 -6.11
CA GLU A 133 17.37 -2.18 -4.89
C GLU A 133 16.13 -3.06 -5.16
N CYS A 134 15.36 -2.75 -6.21
CA CYS A 134 14.23 -3.56 -6.67
C CYS A 134 14.52 -4.21 -8.02
N LEU A 135 14.08 -5.45 -8.20
CA LEU A 135 14.23 -6.22 -9.43
C LEU A 135 13.22 -5.78 -10.50
N GLY A 136 13.58 -5.96 -11.77
CA GLY A 136 12.73 -5.67 -12.93
C GLY A 136 12.64 -4.18 -13.28
N GLY A 137 11.50 -3.77 -13.83
CA GLY A 137 11.34 -2.48 -14.52
C GLY A 137 12.08 -2.46 -15.86
N PHE A 138 12.04 -1.34 -16.57
CA PHE A 138 12.67 -1.21 -17.89
C PHE A 138 14.17 -1.55 -17.95
N GLN A 139 14.90 -1.34 -16.86
CA GLN A 139 16.33 -1.65 -16.77
C GLN A 139 16.61 -3.16 -16.65
N ASN A 140 15.58 -3.98 -16.43
CA ASN A 140 15.70 -5.43 -16.21
C ASN A 140 16.72 -5.77 -15.11
N ILE A 141 16.65 -5.07 -13.98
CA ILE A 141 17.51 -5.36 -12.82
C ILE A 141 17.24 -6.79 -12.36
N ASP A 142 18.30 -7.59 -12.28
CA ASP A 142 18.27 -8.98 -11.86
C ASP A 142 19.07 -9.18 -10.56
N ASP A 143 19.03 -10.38 -9.99
CA ASP A 143 19.75 -10.67 -8.74
C ASP A 143 21.27 -10.46 -8.87
N ASN A 144 21.85 -10.63 -10.06
CA ASN A 144 23.29 -10.44 -10.29
C ASN A 144 23.71 -8.97 -10.23
N THR A 145 22.82 -8.07 -10.65
CA THR A 145 23.06 -6.63 -10.70
C THR A 145 22.54 -5.88 -9.48
N LEU A 146 21.75 -6.54 -8.62
CA LEU A 146 21.14 -5.97 -7.42
C LEU A 146 22.17 -5.31 -6.47
N MET A 147 23.33 -5.92 -6.26
CA MET A 147 24.35 -5.39 -5.35
C MET A 147 25.26 -4.32 -5.97
N ASN A 148 25.09 -3.95 -7.25
CA ASN A 148 25.91 -2.93 -7.90
C ASN A 148 25.78 -1.57 -7.21
N ARG A 149 24.57 -1.23 -6.74
CA ARG A 149 24.28 0.03 -6.05
C ARG A 149 23.10 -0.12 -5.08
N TYR A 150 23.27 -1.01 -4.10
CA TYR A 150 22.30 -1.26 -3.03
C TYR A 150 22.61 -0.37 -1.81
N GLU A 151 21.90 0.75 -1.67
CA GLU A 151 22.28 1.85 -0.76
C GLU A 151 21.28 2.09 0.39
N THR A 152 20.15 1.39 0.39
CA THR A 152 19.13 1.52 1.44
C THR A 152 19.65 1.08 2.80
N ALA A 153 19.21 1.78 3.86
CA ALA A 153 19.47 1.41 5.24
C ALA A 153 18.47 0.38 5.79
N CYS A 154 17.35 0.13 5.10
CA CYS A 154 16.28 -0.72 5.61
C CYS A 154 15.65 -1.58 4.51
N ASP A 155 14.72 -1.01 3.74
CA ASP A 155 13.95 -1.72 2.73
C ASP A 155 14.27 -1.20 1.31
N PRO A 156 14.21 -2.09 0.30
CA PRO A 156 14.58 -1.78 -1.09
C PRO A 156 13.61 -0.77 -1.72
N ARG A 157 14.13 0.33 -2.26
CA ARG A 157 13.35 1.42 -2.84
C ARG A 157 13.25 1.28 -4.36
N LEU A 158 12.20 1.86 -4.95
CA LEU A 158 12.18 2.10 -6.39
C LEU A 158 13.23 3.14 -6.75
N ASN A 159 13.98 2.89 -7.80
CA ASN A 159 14.87 3.91 -8.36
C ASN A 159 14.09 4.92 -9.22
N ASN A 160 14.76 5.94 -9.74
CA ASN A 160 14.13 6.99 -10.56
C ASN A 160 13.34 6.42 -11.76
N GLN A 161 13.94 5.50 -12.53
CA GLN A 161 13.29 4.95 -13.73
C GLN A 161 12.07 4.09 -13.39
N GLN A 162 12.18 3.21 -12.39
CA GLN A 162 11.07 2.41 -11.90
C GLN A 162 9.94 3.29 -11.33
N SER A 163 10.29 4.39 -10.66
CA SER A 163 9.30 5.33 -10.12
C SER A 163 8.51 6.01 -11.24
N LEU A 164 9.19 6.52 -12.26
CA LEU A 164 8.54 7.12 -13.43
C LEU A 164 7.67 6.09 -14.17
N GLU A 165 8.18 4.88 -14.37
CA GLU A 165 7.43 3.78 -14.98
C GLU A 165 6.12 3.49 -14.22
N LEU A 166 6.19 3.39 -12.89
CA LEU A 166 5.01 3.15 -12.05
C LEU A 166 3.98 4.27 -12.19
N ILE A 167 4.41 5.54 -12.23
CA ILE A 167 3.51 6.70 -12.36
C ILE A 167 2.79 6.69 -13.72
N PHE A 168 3.49 6.40 -14.83
CA PHE A 168 2.84 6.29 -16.13
C PHE A 168 1.82 5.13 -16.15
N LYS A 169 2.16 3.98 -15.58
CA LYS A 169 1.23 2.86 -15.47
C LYS A 169 0.01 3.18 -14.60
N LEU A 170 0.20 3.88 -13.48
CA LEU A 170 -0.90 4.33 -12.64
C LEU A 170 -1.82 5.28 -13.40
N ASN A 171 -1.28 6.25 -14.13
CA ASN A 171 -2.06 7.16 -14.96
C ASN A 171 -2.92 6.40 -15.98
N ASP A 172 -2.36 5.38 -16.64
CA ASP A 172 -3.12 4.52 -17.56
C ASP A 172 -4.26 3.78 -16.85
N LEU A 173 -4.02 3.26 -15.64
CA LEU A 173 -5.04 2.57 -14.84
C LEU A 173 -6.17 3.51 -14.41
N MET A 174 -5.84 4.73 -14.02
CA MET A 174 -6.82 5.75 -13.65
C MET A 174 -7.71 6.14 -14.84
N ASN A 175 -7.10 6.38 -16.00
CA ASN A 175 -7.82 6.72 -17.24
C ASN A 175 -8.74 5.58 -17.71
N LYS A 176 -8.29 4.31 -17.65
CA LYS A 176 -9.14 3.14 -17.96
C LYS A 176 -10.24 2.90 -16.94
N GLY A 177 -10.03 3.35 -15.70
CA GLY A 177 -10.97 3.22 -14.60
C GLY A 177 -12.16 4.17 -14.69
N ASN A 178 -12.06 5.24 -15.51
CA ASN A 178 -12.92 6.43 -15.45
C ASN A 178 -12.96 7.02 -14.04
N TYR A 179 -11.82 7.02 -13.34
CA TYR A 179 -11.70 7.73 -12.07
C TYR A 179 -11.44 9.21 -12.39
N ASP A 180 -12.51 10.01 -12.41
CA ASP A 180 -12.37 11.48 -12.46
C ASP A 180 -11.83 11.97 -11.11
N ILE A 181 -10.70 12.69 -11.15
CA ILE A 181 -10.11 13.40 -9.99
C ILE A 181 -10.68 14.81 -9.93
#